data_AF-A0A2M8PZL5-F1
#
_entry.id   AF-A0A2M8PZL5-F1
#
_cell.length_a   1.000
_cell.length_b   1.000
_cell.length_c   1.000
_cell.angle_alpha   90.00
_cell.angle_beta   90.00
_cell.angle_gamma   90.00
#
_symmetry.space_group_name_H-M   'P 1'
#
loop_
_entity.id
_entity.type
_entity.pdbx_description
1 polymer ?
#
loop_
_entity_poly.entity_id
_entity_poly.type
_entity_poly.pdbx_seq_one_letter_code
_entity_poly.pdbx_strand_id
1 'polypeptide(L)'
;GFGQYELGAYGNLANVISFFSQENARAGNSFANQSLAALSGWTADKLLTPGFAYPEICGTDIPLVCEYKHTRPSIALILIGSNDSGSGSPEVFADHLRQIVEISLEMGVIPVLSTIPPKNFDENQEQRVQAWNNVIRAIAAQYEVPLWDYYANMVNLPNRGISSDGLHPSVPPDGAAARFTPENLQYGYTVRNLNALQVLDALLRTVMY
;
A
#
# COMPACT_ATOMS: atom_id res chain seq x y z
N GLY A 1 -3.09 9.69 -10.18
CA GLY A 1 -2.38 10.89 -9.69
C GLY A 1 -2.75 12.06 -10.56
N PHE A 2 -1.76 12.75 -11.13
CA PHE A 2 -1.97 13.96 -11.95
C PHE A 2 -2.33 13.68 -13.43
N GLY A 3 -3.07 12.60 -13.70
CA GLY A 3 -3.63 12.32 -15.04
C GLY A 3 -2.69 11.72 -16.09
N GLN A 4 -1.46 11.34 -15.75
CA GLN A 4 -0.52 10.69 -16.68
C GLN A 4 -0.52 9.17 -16.48
N TYR A 5 -1.08 8.41 -17.43
CA TYR A 5 -1.09 6.94 -17.43
C TYR A 5 -1.35 6.38 -18.83
N GLU A 6 -1.02 5.11 -19.04
CA GLU A 6 -1.33 4.35 -20.25
C GLU A 6 -1.78 2.95 -19.84
N LEU A 7 -3.04 2.61 -20.11
CA LEU A 7 -3.64 1.37 -19.58
C LEU A 7 -3.29 0.11 -20.37
N GLY A 8 -2.84 0.23 -21.63
CA GLY A 8 -2.57 -0.93 -22.49
C GLY A 8 -3.77 -1.89 -22.54
N ALA A 9 -3.52 -3.17 -22.24
CA ALA A 9 -4.54 -4.21 -22.20
C ALA A 9 -5.58 -4.06 -21.06
N TYR A 10 -5.36 -3.14 -20.11
CA TYR A 10 -6.17 -2.95 -18.91
C TYR A 10 -7.14 -1.77 -19.02
N GLY A 11 -7.63 -1.47 -20.23
CA GLY A 11 -8.55 -0.36 -20.49
C GLY A 11 -9.83 -0.39 -19.63
N ASN A 12 -10.24 -1.57 -19.15
CA ASN A 12 -11.37 -1.73 -18.23
C ASN A 12 -11.16 -1.01 -16.89
N LEU A 13 -9.94 -0.69 -16.50
CA LEU A 13 -9.62 0.02 -15.25
C LEU A 13 -9.81 1.54 -15.36
N ALA A 14 -10.12 2.07 -16.54
CA ALA A 14 -10.36 3.51 -16.72
C ALA A 14 -11.50 4.03 -15.81
N ASN A 15 -12.55 3.22 -15.60
CA ASN A 15 -13.66 3.58 -14.73
C ASN A 15 -13.24 3.70 -13.26
N VAL A 16 -12.31 2.85 -12.80
CA VAL A 16 -11.75 2.93 -11.44
C VAL A 16 -10.99 4.24 -11.25
N ILE A 17 -10.14 4.58 -12.22
CA ILE A 17 -9.41 5.85 -12.20
C ILE A 17 -10.38 7.01 -12.17
N SER A 18 -11.40 7.01 -13.05
CA SER A 18 -12.41 8.06 -13.09
C SER A 18 -13.11 8.20 -11.74
N PHE A 19 -13.67 7.12 -11.20
CA PHE A 19 -14.41 7.11 -9.93
C PHE A 19 -13.59 7.70 -8.77
N PHE A 20 -12.38 7.17 -8.53
CA PHE A 20 -11.53 7.64 -7.43
C PHE A 20 -10.84 8.99 -7.72
N SER A 21 -11.01 9.54 -8.92
CA SER A 21 -10.50 10.89 -9.27
C SER A 21 -11.55 11.99 -9.22
N GLN A 22 -12.84 11.66 -9.03
CA GLN A 22 -13.93 12.65 -9.05
C GLN A 22 -13.83 13.66 -7.91
N GLU A 23 -13.55 13.17 -6.71
CA GLU A 23 -13.50 13.99 -5.51
C GLU A 23 -12.06 14.26 -5.07
N ASN A 24 -11.85 15.44 -4.50
CA ASN A 24 -10.62 15.75 -3.79
C ASN A 24 -10.68 15.11 -2.39
N ALA A 25 -9.60 14.44 -2.01
CA ALA A 25 -9.37 14.02 -0.64
C ALA A 25 -8.97 15.25 0.20
N ARG A 26 -7.70 15.66 0.13
CA ARG A 26 -7.17 16.84 0.83
C ARG A 26 -6.31 17.71 -0.07
N ALA A 27 -5.14 17.20 -0.47
CA ALA A 27 -4.19 17.92 -1.32
C ALA A 27 -4.31 17.56 -2.82
N GLY A 28 -5.35 16.81 -3.18
CA GLY A 28 -5.63 16.33 -4.53
C GLY A 28 -6.66 15.19 -4.50
N ASN A 29 -6.89 14.54 -5.64
CA ASN A 29 -7.74 13.36 -5.71
C ASN A 29 -7.15 12.15 -4.96
N SER A 30 -7.89 11.04 -4.89
CA SER A 30 -7.47 9.84 -4.14
C SER A 30 -6.09 9.29 -4.54
N PHE A 31 -5.63 9.54 -5.77
CA PHE A 31 -4.33 9.10 -6.27
C PHE A 31 -3.25 10.19 -6.26
N ALA A 32 -3.58 11.41 -5.85
CA ALA A 32 -2.69 12.57 -5.79
C ALA A 32 -2.64 13.19 -4.38
N ASN A 33 -3.32 12.58 -3.41
CA ASN A 33 -3.27 12.98 -2.02
C ASN A 33 -2.03 12.43 -1.33
N GLN A 34 -1.15 13.33 -0.87
CA GLN A 34 -0.06 12.93 0.01
C GLN A 34 -0.63 12.56 1.39
N SER A 35 -0.42 11.30 1.77
CA SER A 35 -0.90 10.77 3.06
C SER A 35 -0.19 11.41 4.24
N LEU A 36 -0.95 11.70 5.29
CA LEU A 36 -0.50 12.08 6.63
C LEU A 36 0.00 10.88 7.44
N ALA A 37 -0.32 9.66 7.01
CA ALA A 37 -0.02 8.41 7.70
C ALA A 37 1.02 7.54 6.97
N ALA A 38 1.67 8.04 5.92
CA ALA A 38 2.69 7.29 5.18
C ALA A 38 3.84 8.18 4.74
N LEU A 39 5.03 7.93 5.31
CA LEU A 39 6.29 8.54 4.92
C LEU A 39 7.40 7.49 4.84
N SER A 40 8.51 7.88 4.19
CA SER A 40 9.67 7.01 4.02
C SER A 40 10.24 6.54 5.36
N GLY A 41 10.61 5.26 5.43
CA GLY A 41 11.24 4.67 6.61
C GLY A 41 10.29 4.32 7.76
N TRP A 42 8.99 4.55 7.63
CA TRP A 42 8.04 4.26 8.70
C TRP A 42 7.83 2.76 8.93
N THR A 43 7.77 2.41 10.21
CA THR A 43 7.32 1.13 10.76
C THR A 43 5.85 1.24 11.19
N ALA A 44 5.20 0.10 11.48
CA ALA A 44 3.77 0.09 11.83
C ALA A 44 3.45 0.91 13.11
N ASP A 45 4.37 0.98 14.08
CA ASP A 45 4.21 1.79 15.31
C ASP A 45 4.05 3.30 15.01
N LYS A 46 4.62 3.78 13.90
CA LYS A 46 4.57 5.21 13.54
C LYS A 46 3.16 5.66 13.19
N LEU A 47 2.34 4.78 12.63
CA LEU A 47 0.94 5.08 12.36
C LEU A 47 0.12 5.25 13.65
N LEU A 48 0.60 4.68 14.76
CA LEU A 48 -0.09 4.57 16.05
C LEU A 48 0.51 5.48 17.14
N THR A 49 1.61 6.18 16.86
CA THR A 49 2.27 7.05 17.84
C THR A 49 1.61 8.44 17.86
N PRO A 50 1.03 8.90 18.99
CA PRO A 50 0.37 10.21 19.07
C PRO A 50 1.32 11.36 18.72
N GLY A 51 0.87 12.29 17.88
CA GLY A 51 1.64 13.48 17.51
C GLY A 51 2.91 13.22 16.70
N PHE A 52 3.08 12.02 16.14
CA PHE A 52 4.31 11.66 15.45
C PHE A 52 4.55 12.45 14.15
N ALA A 53 3.49 12.81 13.43
CA ALA A 53 3.61 13.47 12.13
C ALA A 53 2.62 14.62 11.98
N TYR A 54 3.09 15.68 11.30
CA TYR A 54 2.29 16.86 10.95
C TYR A 54 1.54 17.47 12.14
N PRO A 55 2.19 17.81 13.27
CA PRO A 55 1.51 18.34 14.45
C PRO A 55 0.71 19.62 14.19
N GLU A 56 1.09 20.40 13.17
CA GLU A 56 0.37 21.58 12.71
C GLU A 56 -0.99 21.26 12.06
N ILE A 57 -1.18 20.02 11.59
CA ILE A 57 -2.43 19.52 10.98
C ILE A 57 -3.14 18.57 11.95
N CYS A 58 -2.40 17.61 12.49
CA CYS A 58 -2.89 16.49 13.28
C CYS A 58 -2.96 16.77 14.79
N GLY A 59 -2.35 17.86 15.28
CA GLY A 59 -2.24 18.12 16.71
C GLY A 59 -1.59 16.94 17.45
N THR A 60 -2.38 16.28 18.30
CA THR A 60 -1.93 15.11 19.09
C THR A 60 -2.54 13.79 18.63
N ASP A 61 -3.31 13.79 17.54
CA ASP A 61 -3.85 12.55 16.98
C ASP A 61 -2.71 11.60 16.57
N ILE A 62 -2.98 10.30 16.62
CA ILE A 62 -2.12 9.33 15.92
C ILE A 62 -2.24 9.54 14.41
N PRO A 63 -1.17 9.36 13.61
CA PRO A 63 -1.20 9.65 12.17
C PRO A 63 -2.31 8.96 11.39
N LEU A 64 -2.64 7.70 11.72
CA LEU A 64 -3.72 6.96 11.06
C LEU A 64 -5.09 7.65 11.22
N VAL A 65 -5.43 8.02 12.47
CA VAL A 65 -6.69 8.69 12.79
C VAL A 65 -6.71 10.09 12.16
N CYS A 66 -5.59 10.81 12.19
CA CYS A 66 -5.47 12.11 11.53
C CYS A 66 -5.76 11.99 10.02
N GLU A 67 -5.11 11.05 9.32
CA GLU A 67 -5.36 10.79 7.91
C GLU A 67 -6.85 10.53 7.66
N TYR A 68 -7.48 9.67 8.44
CA TYR A 68 -8.89 9.33 8.24
C TYR A 68 -9.85 10.48 8.58
N LYS A 69 -9.57 11.31 9.57
CA LYS A 69 -10.35 12.52 9.86
C LYS A 69 -10.30 13.53 8.72
N HIS A 70 -9.13 13.72 8.11
CA HIS A 70 -8.94 14.73 7.07
C HIS A 70 -9.31 14.24 5.67
N THR A 71 -8.94 13.02 5.32
CA THR A 71 -9.20 12.43 4.00
C THR A 71 -10.59 11.80 3.90
N ARG A 72 -11.16 11.30 5.01
CA ARG A 72 -12.43 10.56 5.06
C ARG A 72 -12.53 9.46 3.98
N PRO A 73 -11.54 8.56 3.86
CA PRO A 73 -11.54 7.55 2.81
C PRO A 73 -12.61 6.47 3.06
N SER A 74 -13.14 5.88 1.99
CA SER A 74 -13.91 4.63 2.11
C SER A 74 -13.01 3.40 2.13
N ILE A 75 -11.83 3.48 1.52
CA ILE A 75 -10.87 2.38 1.36
C ILE A 75 -9.47 2.91 1.69
N ALA A 76 -8.69 2.13 2.45
CA ALA A 76 -7.27 2.40 2.69
C ALA A 76 -6.41 1.24 2.15
N LEU A 77 -5.53 1.53 1.19
CA LEU A 77 -4.52 0.57 0.73
C LEU A 77 -3.30 0.64 1.66
N ILE A 78 -3.09 -0.40 2.47
CA ILE A 78 -2.10 -0.41 3.56
C ILE A 78 -0.93 -1.32 3.17
N LEU A 79 0.17 -0.71 2.74
CA LEU A 79 1.46 -1.38 2.51
C LEU A 79 2.45 -0.87 3.58
N ILE A 80 2.59 -1.65 4.65
CA ILE A 80 3.47 -1.37 5.79
C ILE A 80 4.15 -2.67 6.24
N GLY A 81 5.31 -2.58 6.88
CA GLY A 81 6.05 -3.76 7.37
C GLY A 81 7.43 -3.97 6.74
N SER A 82 7.77 -3.29 5.63
CA SER A 82 9.09 -3.44 5.01
C SER A 82 10.21 -2.99 5.94
N ASN A 83 9.99 -1.92 6.71
CA ASN A 83 10.96 -1.43 7.69
C ASN A 83 10.92 -2.31 8.96
N ASP A 84 9.74 -2.73 9.39
CA ASP A 84 9.55 -3.61 10.55
C ASP A 84 10.31 -4.93 10.36
N SER A 85 10.23 -5.51 9.16
CA SER A 85 10.95 -6.73 8.82
C SER A 85 12.47 -6.54 8.72
N GLY A 86 13.00 -5.32 8.78
CA GLY A 86 14.46 -5.09 8.80
C GLY A 86 15.13 -5.61 10.08
N SER A 87 14.52 -5.33 11.24
CA SER A 87 15.09 -5.68 12.55
C SER A 87 14.07 -5.89 13.68
N GLY A 88 12.77 -5.70 13.43
CA GLY A 88 11.71 -5.87 14.44
C GLY A 88 11.37 -7.32 14.76
N SER A 89 10.28 -7.51 15.51
CA SER A 89 9.68 -8.82 15.83
C SER A 89 8.36 -8.98 15.06
N PRO A 90 8.07 -10.18 14.49
CA PRO A 90 6.77 -10.45 13.85
C PRO A 90 5.59 -10.27 14.80
N GLU A 91 5.75 -10.60 16.08
CA GLU A 91 4.71 -10.51 17.10
C GLU A 91 4.34 -9.04 17.38
N VAL A 92 5.34 -8.18 17.58
CA VAL A 92 5.12 -6.74 17.77
C VAL A 92 4.49 -6.12 16.52
N PHE A 93 4.94 -6.52 15.33
CA PHE A 93 4.32 -6.08 14.09
C PHE A 93 2.86 -6.55 13.97
N ALA A 94 2.56 -7.79 14.36
CA ALA A 94 1.20 -8.31 14.36
C ALA A 94 0.28 -7.48 15.27
N ASP A 95 0.74 -7.12 16.47
CA ASP A 95 -0.05 -6.31 17.40
C ASP A 95 -0.35 -4.91 16.85
N HIS A 96 0.64 -4.26 16.24
CA HIS A 96 0.42 -2.97 15.58
C HIS A 96 -0.50 -3.10 14.35
N LEU A 97 -0.32 -4.14 13.54
CA LEU A 97 -1.15 -4.33 12.35
C LEU A 97 -2.62 -4.62 12.71
N ARG A 98 -2.88 -5.38 13.79
CA ARG A 98 -4.24 -5.56 14.32
C ARG A 98 -4.86 -4.23 14.74
N GLN A 99 -4.15 -3.41 15.49
CA GLN A 99 -4.65 -2.08 15.89
C GLN A 99 -4.94 -1.18 14.67
N ILE A 100 -4.08 -1.20 13.65
CA ILE A 100 -4.32 -0.44 12.40
C ILE A 100 -5.61 -0.92 11.73
N VAL A 101 -5.84 -2.23 11.64
CA VAL A 101 -7.06 -2.81 11.05
C VAL A 101 -8.29 -2.45 11.89
N GLU A 102 -8.23 -2.63 13.20
CA GLU A 102 -9.33 -2.32 14.13
C GLU A 102 -9.75 -0.86 14.03
N ILE A 103 -8.80 0.07 14.11
CA ILE A 103 -9.07 1.51 13.98
C ILE A 103 -9.67 1.84 12.62
N SER A 104 -9.20 1.20 11.54
CA SER A 104 -9.77 1.41 10.20
C SER A 104 -11.24 1.01 10.16
N LEU A 105 -11.56 -0.19 10.64
CA LEU A 105 -12.92 -0.72 10.67
C LEU A 105 -13.84 0.10 11.59
N GLU A 106 -13.37 0.48 12.78
CA GLU A 106 -14.11 1.34 13.72
C GLU A 106 -14.43 2.72 13.14
N MET A 107 -13.55 3.24 12.28
CA MET A 107 -13.76 4.50 11.57
C MET A 107 -14.56 4.33 10.26
N GLY A 108 -15.06 3.13 9.96
CA GLY A 108 -15.85 2.84 8.76
C GLY A 108 -15.03 2.81 7.47
N VAL A 109 -13.71 2.64 7.56
CA VAL A 109 -12.80 2.52 6.42
C VAL A 109 -12.54 1.04 6.15
N ILE A 110 -12.58 0.62 4.88
CA ILE A 110 -12.19 -0.75 4.48
C ILE A 110 -10.66 -0.81 4.37
N PRO A 111 -9.95 -1.49 5.30
CA PRO A 111 -8.51 -1.66 5.16
C PRO A 111 -8.21 -2.77 4.15
N VAL A 112 -7.38 -2.48 3.15
CA VAL A 112 -6.84 -3.49 2.24
C VAL A 112 -5.38 -3.70 2.57
N LEU A 113 -5.05 -4.89 3.08
CA LEU A 113 -3.69 -5.19 3.50
C LEU A 113 -2.85 -5.65 2.31
N SER A 114 -1.73 -4.99 2.06
CA SER A 114 -0.73 -5.43 1.09
C SER A 114 0.33 -6.26 1.77
N THR A 115 0.70 -7.40 1.19
CA THR A 115 2.01 -8.01 1.49
C THR A 115 3.13 -7.04 1.12
N ILE A 116 4.25 -7.09 1.84
CA ILE A 116 5.45 -6.31 1.54
C ILE A 116 6.25 -6.92 0.39
N PRO A 117 6.95 -6.10 -0.43
CA PRO A 117 7.75 -6.58 -1.55
C PRO A 117 8.94 -7.43 -1.08
N PRO A 118 9.55 -8.21 -2.00
CA PRO A 118 10.82 -8.88 -1.76
C PRO A 118 11.93 -7.94 -1.26
N LYS A 119 12.94 -8.51 -0.60
CA LYS A 119 14.23 -7.86 -0.34
C LYS A 119 15.35 -8.71 -0.94
N ASN A 120 16.26 -8.08 -1.67
CA ASN A 120 17.38 -8.75 -2.33
C ASN A 120 18.70 -8.37 -1.65
N PHE A 121 18.81 -8.65 -0.35
CA PHE A 121 20.04 -8.46 0.43
C PHE A 121 20.75 -9.79 0.70
N ASP A 122 20.06 -10.69 1.41
CA ASP A 122 20.53 -12.03 1.77
C ASP A 122 19.33 -12.92 2.13
N GLU A 123 19.59 -14.21 2.36
CA GLU A 123 18.57 -15.20 2.72
C GLU A 123 17.86 -14.88 4.04
N ASN A 124 18.54 -14.24 5.00
CA ASN A 124 17.93 -13.89 6.29
C ASN A 124 16.87 -12.79 6.11
N GLN A 125 17.17 -11.76 5.33
CA GLN A 125 16.21 -10.70 5.01
C GLN A 125 15.02 -11.24 4.21
N GLU A 126 15.25 -12.19 3.30
CA GLU A 126 14.16 -12.85 2.59
C GLU A 126 13.26 -13.67 3.53
N GLN A 127 13.84 -14.46 4.43
CA GLN A 127 13.07 -15.21 5.43
C GLN A 127 12.23 -14.28 6.32
N ARG A 128 12.77 -13.10 6.66
CA ARG A 128 12.03 -12.08 7.39
C ARG A 128 10.89 -11.50 6.56
N VAL A 129 11.07 -11.24 5.26
CA VAL A 129 9.96 -10.85 4.37
C VAL A 129 8.85 -11.89 4.38
N GLN A 130 9.20 -13.18 4.29
CA GLN A 130 8.21 -14.27 4.37
C GLN A 130 7.46 -14.27 5.71
N ALA A 131 8.17 -14.14 6.83
CA ALA A 131 7.56 -14.10 8.16
C ALA A 131 6.56 -12.95 8.30
N TRP A 132 6.90 -11.74 7.84
CA TRP A 132 5.99 -10.59 7.86
C TRP A 132 4.80 -10.78 6.93
N ASN A 133 5.02 -11.29 5.73
CA ASN A 133 3.93 -11.56 4.79
C ASN A 133 2.97 -12.63 5.31
N ASN A 134 3.45 -13.62 6.07
CA ASN A 134 2.58 -14.59 6.74
C ASN A 134 1.72 -13.94 7.83
N VAL A 135 2.29 -13.01 8.62
CA VAL A 135 1.51 -12.21 9.58
C VAL A 135 0.42 -11.39 8.88
N ILE A 136 0.77 -10.70 7.79
CA ILE A 136 -0.18 -9.88 7.01
C ILE A 136 -1.34 -10.74 6.49
N ARG A 137 -1.03 -11.90 5.88
CA ARG A 137 -2.06 -12.83 5.38
C ARG A 137 -2.94 -13.38 6.51
N ALA A 138 -2.34 -13.75 7.64
CA ALA A 138 -3.07 -14.26 8.79
C ALA A 138 -4.03 -13.21 9.37
N ILE A 139 -3.59 -11.96 9.51
CA ILE A 139 -4.44 -10.86 10.00
C ILE A 139 -5.54 -10.52 8.98
N ALA A 140 -5.22 -10.47 7.69
CA ALA A 140 -6.23 -10.25 6.65
C ALA A 140 -7.35 -11.31 6.73
N ALA A 141 -6.97 -12.58 6.89
CA ALA A 141 -7.92 -13.67 7.07
C ALA A 141 -8.68 -13.60 8.40
N GLN A 142 -8.00 -13.25 9.51
CA GLN A 142 -8.60 -13.15 10.85
C GLN A 142 -9.73 -12.10 10.91
N TYR A 143 -9.53 -10.95 10.28
CA TYR A 143 -10.52 -9.86 10.26
C TYR A 143 -11.42 -9.88 9.03
N GLU A 144 -11.25 -10.87 8.14
CA GLU A 144 -11.96 -10.99 6.86
C GLU A 144 -11.85 -9.72 5.99
N VAL A 145 -10.69 -9.05 6.04
CA VAL A 145 -10.42 -7.83 5.26
C VAL A 145 -9.69 -8.17 3.96
N PRO A 146 -9.86 -7.37 2.88
CA PRO A 146 -9.23 -7.66 1.61
C PRO A 146 -7.70 -7.74 1.69
N LEU A 147 -7.14 -8.74 1.01
CA LEU A 147 -5.69 -8.92 0.84
C LEU A 147 -5.27 -8.56 -0.58
N TRP A 148 -4.23 -7.74 -0.70
CA TRP A 148 -3.48 -7.49 -1.92
C TRP A 148 -2.12 -8.20 -1.83
N ASP A 149 -2.00 -9.38 -2.46
CA ASP A 149 -0.73 -10.14 -2.47
C ASP A 149 0.25 -9.58 -3.50
N TYR A 150 0.80 -8.39 -3.21
CA TYR A 150 1.80 -7.73 -4.03
C TYR A 150 3.10 -8.57 -4.17
N TYR A 151 3.51 -9.27 -3.11
CA TYR A 151 4.70 -10.11 -3.12
C TYR A 151 4.61 -11.19 -4.20
N ALA A 152 3.50 -11.92 -4.27
CA ALA A 152 3.29 -12.98 -5.27
C ALA A 152 3.34 -12.45 -6.71
N ASN A 153 2.94 -11.19 -6.94
CA ASN A 153 3.01 -10.56 -8.25
C ASN A 153 4.41 -10.04 -8.61
N MET A 154 5.35 -9.99 -7.66
CA MET A 154 6.71 -9.49 -7.87
C MET A 154 7.76 -10.58 -8.04
N VAL A 155 7.63 -11.71 -7.36
CA VAL A 155 8.72 -12.71 -7.23
C VAL A 155 9.29 -13.22 -8.55
N ASN A 156 8.48 -13.27 -9.60
CA ASN A 156 8.88 -13.78 -10.92
C ASN A 156 9.33 -12.67 -11.89
N LEU A 157 9.31 -11.41 -11.47
CA LEU A 157 9.81 -10.30 -12.28
C LEU A 157 11.34 -10.32 -12.35
N PRO A 158 11.97 -9.65 -13.33
CA PRO A 158 13.40 -9.41 -13.34
C PRO A 158 13.87 -8.80 -12.01
N ASN A 159 14.92 -9.38 -11.44
CA ASN A 159 15.42 -9.04 -10.09
C ASN A 159 14.30 -9.04 -9.02
N ARG A 160 13.27 -9.88 -9.18
CA ARG A 160 12.09 -9.95 -8.30
C ARG A 160 11.35 -8.61 -8.18
N GLY A 161 11.47 -7.76 -9.20
CA GLY A 161 10.86 -6.43 -9.24
C GLY A 161 11.53 -5.42 -8.31
N ILE A 162 12.74 -5.69 -7.84
CA ILE A 162 13.49 -4.83 -6.91
C ILE A 162 14.58 -4.05 -7.67
N SER A 163 14.86 -2.84 -7.20
CA SER A 163 15.92 -1.98 -7.73
C SER A 163 17.32 -2.47 -7.34
N SER A 164 18.37 -1.80 -7.83
CA SER A 164 19.76 -2.15 -7.49
C SER A 164 20.11 -1.93 -6.02
N ASP A 165 19.28 -1.19 -5.26
CA ASP A 165 19.49 -1.00 -3.82
C ASP A 165 19.05 -2.19 -2.95
N GLY A 166 18.44 -3.21 -3.56
CA GLY A 166 18.01 -4.43 -2.88
C GLY A 166 16.76 -4.29 -2.00
N LEU A 167 16.12 -3.10 -1.94
CA LEU A 167 14.99 -2.83 -1.05
C LEU A 167 13.76 -2.27 -1.76
N HIS A 168 13.94 -1.26 -2.61
CA HIS A 168 12.81 -0.56 -3.22
C HIS A 168 12.38 -1.25 -4.51
N PRO A 169 11.07 -1.25 -4.85
CA PRO A 169 10.61 -1.72 -6.14
C PRO A 169 11.32 -0.98 -7.29
N SER A 170 11.59 -1.70 -8.37
CA SER A 170 12.20 -1.11 -9.57
C SER A 170 11.24 -0.16 -10.29
N VAL A 171 11.79 0.84 -10.97
CA VAL A 171 11.07 1.85 -11.76
C VAL A 171 11.50 1.71 -13.23
N PRO A 172 10.58 1.87 -14.21
CA PRO A 172 10.95 1.98 -15.62
C PRO A 172 12.00 3.10 -15.87
N PRO A 173 12.86 2.99 -16.89
CA PRO A 173 13.94 3.97 -17.12
C PRO A 173 13.47 5.40 -17.33
N ASP A 174 12.26 5.58 -17.86
CA ASP A 174 11.61 6.87 -18.09
C ASP A 174 10.75 7.35 -16.90
N GLY A 175 10.70 6.57 -15.81
CA GLY A 175 9.89 6.87 -14.63
C GLY A 175 8.40 6.54 -14.78
N ALA A 176 7.93 6.04 -15.93
CA ALA A 176 6.50 5.91 -16.23
C ALA A 176 5.86 4.66 -15.59
N ALA A 177 5.81 4.61 -14.26
CA ALA A 177 5.23 3.49 -13.49
C ALA A 177 3.69 3.37 -13.59
N ALA A 178 3.02 4.24 -14.35
CA ALA A 178 1.59 4.15 -14.66
C ALA A 178 1.33 3.82 -16.15
N ARG A 179 2.36 3.36 -16.87
CA ARG A 179 2.23 2.78 -18.21
C ARG A 179 2.24 1.26 -18.09
N PHE A 180 1.14 0.61 -18.42
CA PHE A 180 0.92 -0.85 -18.25
C PHE A 180 1.15 -1.62 -19.55
N THR A 181 2.26 -1.34 -20.24
CA THR A 181 2.72 -2.15 -21.38
C THR A 181 3.51 -3.37 -20.89
N PRO A 182 3.67 -4.43 -21.71
CA PRO A 182 4.48 -5.60 -21.34
C PRO A 182 5.90 -5.27 -20.89
N GLU A 183 6.51 -4.23 -21.48
CA GLU A 183 7.85 -3.75 -21.14
C GLU A 183 7.88 -3.12 -19.74
N ASN A 184 6.92 -2.23 -19.44
CA ASN A 184 6.89 -1.56 -18.14
C ASN A 184 6.39 -2.47 -17.01
N LEU A 185 5.64 -3.53 -17.32
CA LEU A 185 5.18 -4.53 -16.34
C LEU A 185 6.30 -5.47 -15.86
N GLN A 186 7.53 -5.29 -16.31
CA GLN A 186 8.72 -5.90 -15.72
C GLN A 186 9.20 -5.17 -14.44
N TYR A 187 8.62 -4.01 -14.11
CA TYR A 187 9.07 -3.16 -13.01
C TYR A 187 8.13 -3.20 -11.81
N GLY A 188 8.71 -3.26 -10.61
CA GLY A 188 7.96 -3.47 -9.38
C GLY A 188 6.93 -2.38 -9.09
N TYR A 189 7.26 -1.10 -9.28
CA TYR A 189 6.29 -0.02 -9.08
C TYR A 189 5.16 -0.03 -10.12
N THR A 190 5.42 -0.47 -11.35
CA THR A 190 4.37 -0.60 -12.37
C THR A 190 3.37 -1.69 -11.97
N VAL A 191 3.86 -2.86 -11.55
CA VAL A 191 3.03 -3.95 -11.05
C VAL A 191 2.23 -3.51 -9.82
N ARG A 192 2.87 -2.77 -8.90
CA ARG A 192 2.18 -2.19 -7.73
C ARG A 192 0.98 -1.36 -8.14
N ASN A 193 1.19 -0.43 -9.06
CA ASN A 193 0.16 0.52 -9.47
C ASN A 193 -0.97 -0.18 -10.24
N LEU A 194 -0.66 -1.16 -11.09
CA LEU A 194 -1.68 -1.98 -11.76
C LEU A 194 -2.49 -2.79 -10.76
N ASN A 195 -1.84 -3.50 -9.84
CA ASN A 195 -2.55 -4.34 -8.87
C ASN A 195 -3.43 -3.51 -7.93
N ALA A 196 -2.98 -2.32 -7.51
CA ALA A 196 -3.79 -1.40 -6.72
C ALA A 196 -5.10 -1.04 -7.46
N LEU A 197 -5.04 -0.77 -8.77
CA LEU A 197 -6.25 -0.50 -9.55
C LEU A 197 -7.14 -1.74 -9.71
N GLN A 198 -6.58 -2.94 -9.85
CA GLN A 198 -7.34 -4.19 -9.92
C GLN A 198 -8.07 -4.49 -8.61
N VAL A 199 -7.41 -4.25 -7.47
CA VAL A 199 -8.01 -4.36 -6.13
C VAL A 199 -9.16 -3.38 -5.98
N LEU A 200 -8.96 -2.12 -6.38
CA LEU A 200 -9.99 -1.10 -6.35
C LEU A 200 -11.17 -1.42 -7.29
N ASP A 201 -10.92 -1.99 -8.48
CA ASP A 201 -11.97 -2.49 -9.38
C ASP A 201 -12.80 -3.58 -8.71
N ALA A 202 -12.14 -4.55 -8.07
CA ALA A 202 -12.81 -5.64 -7.37
C ALA A 202 -13.71 -5.13 -6.24
N LEU A 203 -13.24 -4.16 -5.45
CA LEU A 203 -14.04 -3.54 -4.38
C LEU A 203 -15.18 -2.70 -4.93
N LEU A 204 -14.92 -1.87 -5.93
CA LEU A 204 -15.96 -1.07 -6.58
C LEU A 204 -17.11 -1.93 -7.09
N ARG A 205 -16.78 -3.09 -7.66
CA ARG A 205 -17.74 -4.07 -8.19
C ARG A 205 -18.42 -4.93 -7.14
N THR A 206 -18.05 -4.90 -5.88
CA THR A 206 -18.59 -5.82 -4.85
C THR A 206 -19.21 -5.13 -3.65
N VAL A 207 -18.76 -3.92 -3.30
CA VAL A 207 -19.16 -3.25 -2.04
C VAL A 207 -19.58 -1.78 -2.19
N MET A 208 -19.40 -1.14 -3.34
CA MET A 208 -19.60 0.32 -3.50
C MET A 208 -20.76 0.70 -4.46
N TYR A 209 -21.84 -0.08 -4.50
CA TYR A 209 -23.00 0.16 -5.37
C TYR A 209 -23.89 1.32 -4.91
#